data_AF-K1RX93-F1
#
_entry.id   AF-K1RX93-F1
#
_cell.length_a   1.000
_cell.length_b   1.000
_cell.length_c   1.000
_cell.angle_alpha   90.00
_cell.angle_beta   90.00
_cell.angle_gamma   90.00
#
_symmetry.space_group_name_H-M   'P 1'
#
loop_
_entity.id
_entity.type
_entity.pdbx_description
1 polymer ?
#
loop_
_entity_poly.entity_id
_entity_poly.type
_entity_poly.pdbx_seq_one_letter_code
_entity_poly.pdbx_strand_id
1 'polypeptide(L)'
;MFEALSPREEVHQTALYIRHLIREQGMTYRDIAVVIGDLEGYASYVETEFGQLEIPCFLDRTRGIVLNPMIEYIKSALQLYIKDFSYDTVFHFLRSGMADISREEIDELENYVIRTGARGYRTYSRLFTRRTEEMQGNAEGSEQAEEKTMERLNRIRQQFMDAVEILHMGSQEKAGDYVSHLYDFLEQNQVQQKLLNYQQQFEKEGDLSRAREYAQIYRLVMDLLDQVYELLGEEEISRQEFADI
;
A
#
# COMPACT_ATOMS: atom_id res chain seq x y z
N MET A 1 -12.08 34.07 21.88
CA MET A 1 -12.30 33.29 20.65
C MET A 1 -11.01 33.39 19.88
N PHE A 2 -10.30 32.28 19.69
CA PHE A 2 -9.05 32.27 18.92
C PHE A 2 -9.43 32.04 17.46
N GLU A 3 -8.86 32.82 16.55
CA GLU A 3 -9.12 32.71 15.12
C GLU A 3 -7.81 32.29 14.45
N ALA A 4 -7.79 31.08 13.89
CA ALA A 4 -6.59 30.49 13.30
C ALA A 4 -6.68 30.50 11.77
N LEU A 5 -5.54 30.69 11.11
CA LEU A 5 -5.45 30.80 9.64
C LEU A 5 -5.43 29.43 8.92
N SER A 6 -5.30 28.32 9.65
CA SER A 6 -5.35 26.96 9.10
C SER A 6 -5.71 25.92 10.19
N PRO A 7 -6.26 24.75 9.81
CA PRO A 7 -6.52 23.63 10.72
C PRO A 7 -5.29 23.23 11.56
N ARG A 8 -4.11 23.26 10.94
CA ARG A 8 -2.85 22.94 11.62
C ARG A 8 -2.52 23.94 12.72
N GLU A 9 -2.68 25.24 12.44
CA GLU A 9 -2.42 26.29 13.42
C GLU A 9 -3.42 26.22 14.58
N GLU A 10 -4.69 25.93 14.29
CA GLU A 10 -5.73 25.76 15.31
C GLU A 10 -5.38 24.63 16.29
N VAL A 11 -4.92 23.49 15.76
CA VAL A 11 -4.44 22.36 16.55
C VAL A 11 -3.19 22.72 17.35
N HIS A 12 -2.23 23.42 16.74
CA HIS A 12 -1.00 23.84 17.42
C HIS A 12 -1.30 24.75 18.62
N GLN A 13 -2.17 25.75 18.45
CA GLN A 13 -2.57 26.66 19.52
C GLN A 13 -3.37 25.94 20.61
N THR A 14 -4.22 25.00 20.22
CA THR A 14 -4.92 24.12 21.17
C THR A 14 -3.92 23.33 22.01
N ALA A 15 -2.89 22.76 21.40
CA ALA A 15 -1.84 22.02 22.11
C ALA A 15 -1.06 22.92 23.10
N LEU A 16 -0.71 24.14 22.70
CA LEU A 16 -0.07 25.12 23.59
C LEU A 16 -0.98 25.49 24.77
N TYR A 17 -2.28 25.66 24.51
CA TYR A 17 -3.25 25.97 25.55
C TYR A 17 -3.41 24.83 26.55
N ILE A 18 -3.45 23.58 26.08
CA ILE A 18 -3.44 22.39 26.94
C ILE A 18 -2.21 22.41 27.85
N ARG A 19 -1.00 22.66 27.33
CA ARG A 19 0.21 22.73 28.15
C ARG A 19 0.15 23.82 29.22
N HIS A 20 -0.45 24.96 28.90
CA HIS A 20 -0.68 26.04 29.86
C HIS A 20 -1.64 25.59 30.98
N LEU A 21 -2.74 24.92 30.66
CA LEU A 21 -3.68 24.37 31.65
C LEU A 21 -3.00 23.37 32.60
N ILE A 22 -2.15 22.49 32.07
CA ILE A 22 -1.41 21.52 32.89
C ILE A 22 -0.41 22.23 33.81
N ARG A 23 0.37 23.19 33.28
CA ARG A 23 1.47 23.84 34.02
C ARG A 23 1.02 24.86 35.03
N GLU A 24 0.01 25.66 34.69
CA GLU A 24 -0.38 26.84 35.47
C GLU A 24 -1.67 26.62 36.25
N GLN A 25 -2.55 25.74 35.78
CA GLN A 25 -3.83 25.46 36.43
C GLN A 25 -3.88 24.10 37.14
N GLY A 26 -2.79 23.33 37.10
CA GLY A 26 -2.65 22.07 37.84
C GLY A 26 -3.59 20.96 37.36
N MET A 27 -4.14 21.07 36.14
CA MET A 27 -4.96 20.03 35.55
C MET A 27 -4.12 18.83 35.10
N THR A 28 -4.75 17.69 34.87
CA THR A 28 -4.12 16.52 34.25
C THR A 28 -4.64 16.32 32.82
N TYR A 29 -3.88 15.63 31.96
CA TYR A 29 -4.30 15.37 30.58
C TYR A 29 -5.64 14.63 30.48
N ARG A 30 -6.02 13.85 31.51
CA ARG A 30 -7.30 13.13 31.56
C ARG A 30 -8.50 14.03 31.82
N ASP A 31 -8.28 15.24 32.31
CA ASP A 31 -9.33 16.21 32.61
C ASP A 31 -9.73 17.04 31.38
N ILE A 32 -9.03 16.85 30.26
CA ILE A 32 -9.15 17.67 29.07
C ILE A 32 -9.66 16.82 27.91
N ALA A 33 -10.78 17.24 27.31
CA ALA A 33 -11.31 16.66 26.08
C ALA A 33 -11.29 17.72 24.97
N VAL A 34 -10.77 17.36 23.80
CA VAL A 34 -10.80 18.19 22.60
C VAL A 34 -11.88 17.63 21.67
N VAL A 35 -12.87 18.44 21.34
CA VAL A 35 -13.97 18.06 20.46
C VAL A 35 -13.80 18.75 19.12
N ILE A 36 -13.74 17.97 18.04
CA ILE A 36 -13.51 18.46 16.68
C ILE A 36 -14.70 18.06 15.81
N GLY A 37 -15.20 18.98 14.99
CA GLY A 37 -16.34 18.73 14.10
C GLY A 37 -16.02 17.80 12.93
N ASP A 38 -14.82 17.93 12.34
CA ASP A 38 -14.29 17.05 11.30
C ASP A 38 -13.01 16.38 11.81
N LEU A 39 -13.17 15.21 12.43
CA LEU A 39 -12.05 14.44 12.98
C LEU A 39 -11.13 13.93 11.86
N GLU A 40 -11.65 13.63 10.66
CA GLU A 40 -10.84 13.08 9.58
C GLU A 40 -9.88 14.11 8.99
N GLY A 41 -10.35 15.33 8.77
CA GLY A 41 -9.53 16.44 8.27
C GLY A 41 -8.49 16.94 9.27
N TYR A 42 -8.71 16.74 10.57
CA TYR A 42 -7.84 17.23 11.64
C TYR A 42 -6.92 16.17 12.26
N ALA A 43 -7.25 14.87 12.14
CA ALA A 43 -6.53 13.80 12.84
C ALA A 43 -5.01 13.81 12.60
N SER A 44 -4.56 13.96 11.35
CA SER A 44 -3.13 13.98 11.02
C SER A 44 -2.40 15.16 11.64
N TYR A 45 -3.06 16.32 11.73
CA TYR A 45 -2.50 17.50 12.36
C TYR A 45 -2.45 17.33 13.88
N VAL A 46 -3.48 16.74 14.49
CA VAL A 46 -3.48 16.44 15.94
C VAL A 46 -2.35 15.48 16.29
N GLU A 47 -2.21 14.36 15.58
CA GLU A 47 -1.12 13.40 15.83
C GLU A 47 0.26 14.06 15.72
N THR A 48 0.46 14.91 14.71
CA THR A 48 1.75 15.58 14.48
C THR A 48 2.05 16.63 15.55
N GLU A 49 1.14 17.56 15.79
CA GLU A 49 1.38 18.71 16.68
C GLU A 49 1.38 18.30 18.16
N PHE A 50 0.48 17.39 18.57
CA PHE A 50 0.48 16.89 19.95
C PHE A 50 1.70 16.00 20.20
N GLY A 51 2.14 15.22 19.20
CA GLY A 51 3.37 14.45 19.26
C GLY A 51 4.60 15.34 19.46
N GLN A 52 4.73 16.44 18.71
CA GLN A 52 5.84 17.40 18.85
C GLN A 52 5.89 18.07 20.23
N LEU A 53 4.73 18.28 20.85
CA LEU A 53 4.59 18.93 22.15
C LEU A 53 4.52 17.92 23.32
N GLU A 54 4.73 16.63 23.05
CA GLU A 54 4.70 15.52 24.01
C GLU A 54 3.39 15.44 24.81
N ILE A 55 2.27 15.75 24.15
CA ILE A 55 0.93 15.69 24.73
C ILE A 55 0.33 14.31 24.45
N PRO A 56 0.11 13.47 25.48
CA PRO A 56 -0.55 12.18 25.29
C PRO A 56 -2.03 12.39 24.98
N CYS A 57 -2.49 11.87 23.84
CA CYS A 57 -3.90 11.93 23.45
C CYS A 57 -4.40 10.60 22.91
N PHE A 58 -5.70 10.37 23.07
CA PHE A 58 -6.43 9.28 22.44
C PHE A 58 -7.36 9.89 21.39
N LEU A 59 -7.20 9.48 20.14
CA LEU A 59 -8.10 9.86 19.06
C LEU A 59 -9.15 8.76 18.89
N ASP A 60 -10.41 9.11 19.08
CA ASP A 60 -11.56 8.21 18.87
C ASP A 60 -11.86 8.06 17.37
N ARG A 61 -10.84 7.71 16.60
CA ARG A 61 -10.93 7.39 15.17
C ARG A 61 -10.64 5.91 15.02
N THR A 62 -11.54 5.21 14.34
CA THR A 62 -11.18 3.97 13.64
C THR A 62 -10.18 4.39 12.57
N ARG A 63 -8.87 4.33 12.85
CA ARG A 63 -7.84 4.66 11.86
C ARG A 63 -8.21 3.89 10.59
N GLY A 64 -8.54 4.65 9.54
CA GLY A 64 -9.01 4.07 8.29
C GLY A 64 -7.98 3.04 7.86
N ILE A 65 -8.42 1.80 7.75
CA ILE A 65 -7.69 0.62 7.27
C ILE A 65 -7.06 0.85 5.87
N VAL A 66 -7.36 2.00 5.25
CA VAL A 66 -6.98 2.50 3.93
C VAL A 66 -5.48 2.81 3.77
N LEU A 67 -4.66 2.78 4.82
CA LEU A 67 -3.19 2.97 4.70
C LEU A 67 -2.37 1.73 5.05
N ASN A 68 -3.00 0.55 5.19
CA ASN A 68 -2.25 -0.67 5.45
C ASN A 68 -1.67 -1.26 4.15
N PRO A 69 -0.34 -1.44 4.05
CA PRO A 69 0.29 -1.92 2.81
C PRO A 69 -0.22 -3.27 2.33
N MET A 70 -0.68 -4.17 3.22
CA MET A 70 -1.27 -5.46 2.82
C MET A 70 -2.57 -5.27 2.04
N ILE A 71 -3.44 -4.38 2.51
CA ILE A 71 -4.75 -4.18 1.88
C ILE A 71 -4.59 -3.46 0.55
N GLU A 72 -3.69 -2.48 0.50
CA GLU A 72 -3.34 -1.83 -0.74
C GLU A 72 -2.74 -2.83 -1.75
N TYR A 73 -1.88 -3.73 -1.28
CA TYR A 73 -1.30 -4.78 -2.10
C TYR A 73 -2.36 -5.72 -2.70
N ILE A 74 -3.31 -6.19 -1.89
CA ILE A 74 -4.41 -7.06 -2.35
C ILE A 74 -5.29 -6.31 -3.35
N LYS A 75 -5.75 -5.11 -3.01
CA LYS A 75 -6.63 -4.31 -3.87
C LYS A 75 -5.98 -4.01 -5.22
N SER A 76 -4.73 -3.54 -5.18
CA SER A 76 -3.99 -3.23 -6.41
C SER A 76 -3.73 -4.49 -7.25
N ALA A 77 -3.48 -5.65 -6.63
CA ALA A 77 -3.33 -6.92 -7.34
C ALA A 77 -4.61 -7.35 -8.08
N LEU A 78 -5.77 -7.27 -7.43
CA LEU A 78 -7.07 -7.56 -8.05
C LEU A 78 -7.35 -6.60 -9.21
N GLN A 79 -7.01 -5.32 -9.04
CA GLN A 79 -7.16 -4.30 -10.09
C GLN A 79 -6.29 -4.56 -11.33
N LEU A 80 -5.13 -5.25 -11.21
CA LEU A 80 -4.32 -5.64 -12.37
C LEU A 80 -5.13 -6.47 -13.36
N TYR A 81 -5.85 -7.48 -12.85
CA TYR A 81 -6.64 -8.36 -13.69
C TYR A 81 -7.88 -7.67 -14.24
N ILE A 82 -8.56 -6.86 -13.43
CA ILE A 82 -9.75 -6.10 -13.84
C ILE A 82 -9.42 -5.13 -14.98
N LYS A 83 -8.30 -4.39 -14.87
CA LYS A 83 -7.92 -3.33 -15.81
C LYS A 83 -6.84 -3.75 -16.81
N ASP A 84 -6.67 -5.05 -17.03
CA ASP A 84 -5.72 -5.64 -17.98
C ASP A 84 -4.32 -5.00 -17.88
N PHE A 85 -3.74 -4.98 -16.67
CA PHE A 85 -2.36 -4.54 -16.44
C PHE A 85 -2.09 -3.17 -17.09
N SER A 86 -3.02 -2.24 -16.87
CA SER A 86 -2.85 -0.85 -17.25
C SER A 86 -1.64 -0.24 -16.54
N TYR A 87 -1.07 0.82 -17.12
CA TYR A 87 0.06 1.54 -16.53
C TYR A 87 -0.23 1.91 -15.06
N ASP A 88 -1.36 2.56 -14.80
CA ASP A 88 -1.70 3.03 -13.45
C ASP A 88 -1.80 1.87 -12.46
N THR A 89 -2.45 0.76 -12.82
CA THR A 89 -2.59 -0.40 -11.94
C THR A 89 -1.27 -1.12 -11.67
N VAL A 90 -0.40 -1.25 -12.67
CA VAL A 90 0.90 -1.91 -12.52
C VAL A 90 1.77 -1.13 -11.54
N PHE A 91 1.91 0.18 -11.74
CA PHE A 91 2.77 0.99 -10.88
C PHE A 91 2.17 1.26 -9.51
N HIS A 92 0.85 1.27 -9.39
CA HIS A 92 0.18 1.29 -8.09
C HIS A 92 0.47 0.02 -7.28
N PHE A 93 0.37 -1.16 -7.91
CA PHE A 93 0.72 -2.42 -7.29
C PHE A 93 2.20 -2.48 -6.88
N LEU A 94 3.11 -2.13 -7.78
CA LEU A 94 4.54 -2.11 -7.50
C LEU A 94 4.91 -1.17 -6.34
N ARG A 95 4.15 -0.07 -6.17
CA ARG A 95 4.37 0.94 -5.11
C ARG A 95 3.54 0.73 -3.85
N SER A 96 2.77 -0.35 -3.77
CA SER A 96 1.98 -0.73 -2.58
C SER A 96 2.81 -0.92 -1.30
N GLY A 97 4.13 -1.13 -1.45
CA GLY A 97 5.06 -1.34 -0.35
C GLY A 97 5.31 -2.81 0.00
N MET A 98 4.64 -3.76 -0.67
CA MET A 98 4.79 -5.19 -0.43
C MET A 98 5.47 -5.96 -1.57
N ALA A 99 5.68 -5.32 -2.72
CA ALA A 99 6.41 -5.92 -3.84
C ALA A 99 7.92 -6.02 -3.53
N ASP A 100 8.53 -7.17 -3.84
CA ASP A 100 9.98 -7.40 -3.66
C ASP A 100 10.80 -6.81 -4.82
N ILE A 101 10.51 -5.57 -5.19
CA ILE A 101 11.20 -4.83 -6.24
C ILE A 101 11.61 -3.48 -5.67
N SER A 102 12.90 -3.14 -5.81
CA SER A 102 13.43 -1.88 -5.28
C SER A 102 12.81 -0.67 -5.98
N ARG A 103 12.76 0.48 -5.30
CA ARG A 103 12.21 1.72 -5.89
C ARG A 103 12.97 2.12 -7.15
N GLU A 104 14.29 1.96 -7.15
CA GLU A 104 15.14 2.24 -8.30
C GLU A 104 14.79 1.32 -9.50
N GLU A 105 14.50 0.05 -9.25
CA GLU A 105 14.06 -0.88 -10.29
C GLU A 105 12.64 -0.57 -10.79
N ILE A 106 11.73 -0.17 -9.91
CA ILE A 106 10.39 0.28 -10.29
C ILE A 106 10.49 1.52 -11.20
N ASP A 107 11.31 2.51 -10.84
CA ASP A 107 11.48 3.74 -11.61
C ASP A 107 12.15 3.45 -12.97
N GLU A 108 13.10 2.52 -13.02
CA GLU A 108 13.70 2.05 -14.29
C GLU A 108 12.66 1.41 -15.21
N LEU A 109 11.85 0.49 -14.67
CA LEU A 109 10.76 -0.14 -15.39
C LEU A 109 9.72 0.89 -15.86
N GLU A 110 9.38 1.87 -15.02
CA GLU A 110 8.41 2.92 -15.33
C GLU A 110 8.85 3.78 -16.51
N ASN A 111 10.10 4.25 -16.47
CA ASN A 111 10.68 5.03 -17.55
C ASN A 111 10.61 4.28 -18.89
N TYR A 112 10.92 2.98 -18.88
CA TYR A 112 10.80 2.13 -20.06
C TYR A 112 9.34 2.00 -20.54
N VAL A 113 8.40 1.72 -19.63
CA VAL A 113 6.98 1.55 -19.96
C VAL A 113 6.37 2.82 -20.55
N ILE A 114 6.66 3.98 -19.95
CA ILE A 114 6.16 5.28 -20.45
C ILE A 114 6.62 5.51 -21.89
N ARG A 115 7.91 5.27 -22.17
CA ARG A 115 8.50 5.52 -23.49
C ARG A 115 8.03 4.55 -24.57
N THR A 116 7.84 3.29 -24.20
CA THR A 116 7.49 2.23 -25.17
C THR A 116 5.98 2.01 -25.31
N GLY A 117 5.18 2.54 -24.38
CA GLY A 117 3.75 2.29 -24.27
C GLY A 117 3.41 0.85 -23.90
N ALA A 118 4.31 0.12 -23.22
CA ALA A 118 4.11 -1.27 -22.84
C ALA A 118 2.95 -1.40 -21.82
N ARG A 119 1.84 -2.03 -22.22
CA ARG A 119 0.62 -2.19 -21.40
C ARG A 119 -0.08 -3.49 -21.75
N GLY A 120 -0.96 -3.98 -20.88
CA GLY A 120 -1.70 -5.22 -21.12
C GLY A 120 -0.98 -6.44 -20.58
N TYR A 121 -1.75 -7.40 -20.05
CA TYR A 121 -1.20 -8.64 -19.49
C TYR A 121 -0.23 -9.31 -20.47
N ARG A 122 -0.66 -9.46 -21.73
CA ARG A 122 0.12 -10.10 -22.80
C ARG A 122 1.50 -9.46 -23.04
N THR A 123 1.63 -8.15 -22.81
CA THR A 123 2.90 -7.44 -22.98
C THR A 123 3.85 -7.76 -21.83
N TYR A 124 3.35 -7.77 -20.59
CA TYR A 124 4.15 -8.11 -19.42
C TYR A 124 4.46 -9.60 -19.32
N SER A 125 3.62 -10.50 -19.85
CA SER A 125 3.90 -11.94 -19.93
C SER A 125 4.96 -12.33 -20.96
N ARG A 126 5.54 -11.37 -21.70
CA ARG A 126 6.54 -11.62 -22.75
C ARG A 126 7.77 -10.78 -22.52
N LEU A 127 8.88 -11.22 -23.11
CA LEU A 127 10.11 -10.43 -23.09
C LEU A 127 9.89 -9.08 -23.78
N PHE A 128 10.37 -8.03 -23.13
CA PHE A 128 10.54 -6.72 -23.71
C PHE A 128 11.64 -6.77 -24.75
N THR A 129 11.33 -6.30 -25.96
CA THR A 129 12.23 -6.30 -27.12
C THR A 129 12.40 -4.91 -27.75
N ARG A 130 11.55 -3.94 -27.38
CA ARG A 130 11.61 -2.58 -27.93
C ARG A 130 12.76 -1.83 -27.27
N ARG A 131 13.67 -1.27 -28.06
CA ARG A 131 14.76 -0.41 -27.56
C ARG A 131 14.30 1.05 -27.58
N THR A 132 14.60 1.81 -26.53
CA THR A 132 14.27 3.25 -26.46
C THR A 132 15.30 4.09 -27.22
N GLU A 133 14.98 5.34 -27.57
CA GLU A 133 15.90 6.22 -28.33
C GLU A 133 17.19 6.52 -27.57
N GLU A 134 17.14 6.67 -26.24
CA GLU A 134 18.34 6.87 -25.40
C GLU A 134 19.25 5.65 -25.36
N MET A 135 18.69 4.46 -25.56
CA MET A 135 19.47 3.23 -25.63
C MET A 135 20.27 3.18 -26.94
N GLN A 136 19.70 3.65 -28.05
CA GLN A 136 20.25 3.56 -29.41
C GLN A 136 21.37 4.59 -29.70
N GLY A 137 22.25 4.87 -28.73
CA GLY A 137 23.35 5.81 -28.89
C GLY A 137 24.41 5.32 -29.91
N ASN A 138 24.89 6.21 -30.78
CA ASN A 138 25.84 5.92 -31.87
C ASN A 138 27.32 5.74 -31.42
N ALA A 139 27.57 5.26 -30.20
CA ALA A 139 28.93 5.14 -29.65
C ALA A 139 29.40 3.68 -29.58
N GLU A 140 30.66 3.41 -29.94
CA GLU A 140 31.26 2.07 -29.76
C GLU A 140 31.16 1.62 -28.30
N GLY A 141 30.47 0.50 -28.05
CA GLY A 141 30.14 0.00 -26.70
C GLY A 141 28.68 0.19 -26.28
N SER A 142 27.85 0.87 -27.09
CA SER A 142 26.42 1.04 -26.82
C SER A 142 25.65 -0.28 -26.84
N GLU A 143 25.89 -1.17 -27.82
CA GLU A 143 25.15 -2.43 -27.96
C GLU A 143 25.21 -3.33 -26.71
N GLN A 144 26.38 -3.45 -26.09
CA GLN A 144 26.54 -4.23 -24.85
C GLN A 144 25.86 -3.57 -23.65
N ALA A 145 25.84 -2.23 -23.60
CA ALA A 145 25.15 -1.48 -22.55
C ALA A 145 23.62 -1.56 -22.73
N GLU A 146 23.14 -1.51 -23.98
CA GLU A 146 21.73 -1.71 -24.35
C GLU A 146 21.26 -3.11 -23.94
N GLU A 147 22.02 -4.15 -24.27
CA GLU A 147 21.68 -5.53 -23.95
C GLU A 147 21.59 -5.74 -22.44
N LYS A 148 22.57 -5.27 -21.67
CA LYS A 148 22.52 -5.29 -20.20
C LYS A 148 21.31 -4.58 -19.62
N THR A 149 20.92 -3.44 -20.21
CA THR A 149 19.75 -2.69 -19.75
C THR A 149 18.47 -3.47 -20.04
N MET A 150 18.36 -4.06 -21.24
CA MET A 150 17.21 -4.90 -21.61
C MET A 150 17.12 -6.18 -20.78
N GLU A 151 18.24 -6.80 -20.44
CA GLU A 151 18.31 -7.93 -19.50
C GLU A 151 17.78 -7.54 -18.12
N ARG A 152 18.22 -6.39 -17.60
CA ARG A 152 17.76 -5.88 -16.30
C ARG A 152 16.27 -5.59 -16.29
N LEU A 153 15.75 -4.89 -17.32
CA LEU A 153 14.32 -4.64 -17.47
C LEU A 153 13.50 -5.93 -17.54
N ASN A 154 13.97 -6.93 -18.28
CA ASN A 154 13.30 -8.21 -18.39
C ASN A 154 13.35 -9.02 -17.09
N ARG A 155 14.40 -8.87 -16.28
CA ARG A 155 14.48 -9.45 -14.93
C ARG A 155 13.44 -8.82 -14.00
N ILE A 156 13.34 -7.49 -13.97
CA ILE A 156 12.34 -6.78 -13.15
C ILE A 156 10.93 -7.15 -13.60
N ARG A 157 10.68 -7.19 -14.91
CA ARG A 157 9.41 -7.68 -15.48
C ARG A 157 9.11 -9.11 -15.05
N GLN A 158 10.08 -10.02 -15.10
CA GLN A 158 9.88 -11.40 -14.69
C GLN A 158 9.53 -11.48 -13.20
N GLN A 159 10.25 -10.78 -12.32
CA GLN A 159 9.94 -10.72 -10.89
C GLN A 159 8.51 -10.19 -10.63
N PHE A 160 8.11 -9.14 -11.35
CA PHE A 160 6.73 -8.63 -11.27
C PHE A 160 5.71 -9.69 -11.70
N MET A 161 5.94 -10.38 -12.81
CA MET A 161 5.02 -11.42 -13.29
C MET A 161 4.97 -12.63 -12.36
N ASP A 162 6.12 -13.10 -11.88
CA ASP A 162 6.22 -14.21 -10.92
C ASP A 162 5.41 -13.91 -9.65
N ALA A 163 5.44 -12.65 -9.19
CA ALA A 163 4.68 -12.22 -8.02
C ALA A 163 3.17 -12.32 -8.23
N VAL A 164 2.66 -12.02 -9.42
CA VAL A 164 1.21 -11.85 -9.66
C VAL A 164 0.56 -13.00 -10.43
N GLU A 165 1.32 -13.82 -11.15
CA GLU A 165 0.79 -14.87 -12.02
C GLU A 165 0.04 -15.96 -11.24
N ILE A 166 0.45 -16.24 -10.00
CA ILE A 166 -0.22 -17.22 -9.13
C ILE A 166 -1.63 -16.79 -8.70
N LEU A 167 -1.92 -15.49 -8.65
CA LEU A 167 -3.23 -14.97 -8.27
C LEU A 167 -4.34 -15.32 -9.27
N HIS A 168 -3.99 -15.81 -10.47
CA HIS A 168 -4.88 -16.26 -11.55
C HIS A 168 -6.36 -15.86 -11.40
N MET A 169 -6.78 -14.80 -12.09
CA MET A 169 -8.17 -14.32 -12.03
C MET A 169 -8.88 -14.50 -13.38
N GLY A 170 -9.51 -15.65 -13.59
CA GLY A 170 -10.40 -15.87 -14.73
C GLY A 170 -11.57 -14.89 -14.76
N SER A 171 -12.27 -14.82 -15.89
CA SER A 171 -13.38 -13.87 -16.06
C SER A 171 -14.60 -14.18 -15.20
N GLN A 172 -14.88 -15.47 -14.99
CA GLN A 172 -15.88 -15.99 -14.08
C GLN A 172 -15.38 -17.31 -13.52
N GLU A 173 -15.35 -17.42 -12.20
CA GLU A 173 -14.92 -18.60 -11.45
C GLU A 173 -15.76 -18.69 -10.17
N LYS A 174 -15.63 -19.78 -9.43
CA LYS A 174 -16.26 -19.87 -8.11
C LYS A 174 -15.57 -18.91 -7.15
N ALA A 175 -16.32 -18.29 -6.24
CA ALA A 175 -15.72 -17.42 -5.22
C ALA A 175 -14.65 -18.15 -4.40
N GLY A 176 -14.83 -19.46 -4.16
CA GLY A 176 -13.85 -20.28 -3.44
C GLY A 176 -12.52 -20.47 -4.19
N ASP A 177 -12.55 -20.46 -5.53
CA ASP A 177 -11.34 -20.55 -6.35
C ASP A 177 -10.56 -19.22 -6.29
N TYR A 178 -11.25 -18.08 -6.40
CA TYR A 178 -10.62 -16.76 -6.21
C TYR A 178 -10.00 -16.59 -4.82
N VAL A 179 -10.69 -17.04 -3.77
CA VAL A 179 -10.15 -17.03 -2.41
C VAL A 179 -8.87 -17.87 -2.35
N SER A 180 -8.88 -19.06 -2.95
CA SER A 180 -7.72 -19.97 -2.95
C SER A 180 -6.53 -19.36 -3.70
N HIS A 181 -6.73 -18.78 -4.88
CA HIS A 181 -5.67 -18.10 -5.62
C HIS A 181 -5.12 -16.88 -4.85
N LEU A 182 -5.98 -16.17 -4.11
CA LEU A 182 -5.55 -15.05 -3.27
C LEU A 182 -4.75 -15.52 -2.05
N TYR A 183 -5.10 -16.64 -1.44
CA TYR A 183 -4.30 -17.28 -0.39
C TYR A 183 -2.92 -17.66 -0.91
N ASP A 184 -2.84 -18.36 -2.03
CA ASP A 184 -1.58 -18.79 -2.66
C ASP A 184 -0.70 -17.57 -3.01
N PHE A 185 -1.31 -16.50 -3.52
CA PHE A 185 -0.64 -15.23 -3.79
C PHE A 185 -0.03 -14.61 -2.54
N LEU A 186 -0.75 -14.56 -1.42
CA LEU A 186 -0.25 -13.99 -0.16
C LEU A 186 0.86 -14.84 0.45
N GLU A 187 0.77 -16.16 0.32
CA GLU A 187 1.80 -17.10 0.78
C GLU A 187 3.08 -17.00 -0.06
N GLN A 188 2.98 -17.08 -1.39
CA GLN A 188 4.13 -17.02 -2.29
C GLN A 188 4.89 -15.69 -2.13
N ASN A 189 4.18 -14.58 -1.96
CA ASN A 189 4.77 -13.26 -1.75
C ASN A 189 5.19 -12.99 -0.30
N GLN A 190 5.11 -14.00 0.59
CA GLN A 190 5.56 -13.96 1.98
C GLN A 190 4.98 -12.77 2.77
N VAL A 191 3.73 -12.40 2.50
CA VAL A 191 3.11 -11.19 3.04
C VAL A 191 3.07 -11.21 4.57
N GLN A 192 2.82 -12.39 5.17
CA GLN A 192 2.84 -12.55 6.62
C GLN A 192 4.22 -12.21 7.22
N GLN A 193 5.31 -12.65 6.59
CA GLN A 193 6.66 -12.38 7.06
C GLN A 193 7.02 -10.89 6.92
N LYS A 194 6.60 -10.26 5.83
CA LYS A 194 6.78 -8.82 5.61
C LYS A 194 6.06 -7.99 6.68
N LEU A 195 4.81 -8.35 7.00
CA LEU A 195 4.06 -7.72 8.09
C LEU A 195 4.73 -7.89 9.45
N LEU A 196 5.29 -9.06 9.73
CA LEU A 196 6.05 -9.30 10.95
C LEU A 196 7.31 -8.42 11.02
N ASN A 197 8.01 -8.24 9.91
CA ASN A 197 9.18 -7.35 9.83
C ASN A 197 8.78 -5.89 10.10
N TYR A 198 7.66 -5.42 9.52
CA TYR A 198 7.13 -4.08 9.81
C TYR A 198 6.73 -3.93 11.27
N GLN A 199 6.05 -4.92 11.86
CA GLN A 199 5.71 -4.92 13.28
C GLN A 199 6.98 -4.73 14.12
N GLN A 200 8.01 -5.55 13.90
CA GLN A 200 9.26 -5.47 14.66
C GLN A 200 9.98 -4.13 14.46
N GLN A 201 9.89 -3.54 13.26
CA GLN A 201 10.43 -2.21 12.99
C GLN A 201 9.72 -1.14 13.81
N PHE A 202 8.38 -1.11 13.78
CA PHE A 202 7.60 -0.13 14.55
C PHE A 202 7.78 -0.31 16.07
N GLU A 203 7.92 -1.54 16.55
CA GLU A 203 8.25 -1.83 17.95
C GLU A 203 9.60 -1.21 18.35
N LYS A 204 10.62 -1.33 17.48
CA LYS A 204 11.94 -0.72 17.71
C LYS A 204 11.92 0.81 17.64
N GLU A 205 11.08 1.38 16.80
CA GLU A 205 10.87 2.82 16.65
C GLU A 205 9.99 3.41 17.77
N GLY A 206 9.38 2.58 18.61
CA GLY A 206 8.48 3.00 19.69
C GLY A 206 7.04 3.28 19.25
N ASP A 207 6.70 3.06 17.98
CA ASP A 207 5.34 3.18 17.46
C ASP A 207 4.54 1.89 17.74
N LEU A 208 4.19 1.70 19.01
CA LEU A 208 3.39 0.57 19.48
C LEU A 208 1.95 0.56 18.92
N SER A 209 1.50 1.67 18.34
CA SER A 209 0.19 1.73 17.70
C SER A 209 0.23 1.03 16.35
N ARG A 210 1.19 1.39 15.48
CA ARG A 210 1.36 0.73 14.19
C ARG A 210 1.77 -0.73 14.33
N ALA A 211 2.64 -1.05 15.29
CA ALA A 211 3.01 -2.45 15.57
C ALA A 211 1.77 -3.33 15.83
N ARG A 212 0.82 -2.86 16.65
CA ARG A 212 -0.42 -3.60 16.95
C ARG A 212 -1.32 -3.74 15.74
N GLU A 213 -1.39 -2.72 14.88
CA GLU A 213 -2.16 -2.76 13.65
C GLU A 213 -1.64 -3.86 12.71
N TYR A 214 -0.32 -3.89 12.47
CA TYR A 214 0.33 -4.88 11.61
C TYR A 214 0.25 -6.30 12.19
N ALA A 215 0.23 -6.45 13.51
CA ALA A 215 0.04 -7.73 14.18
C ALA A 215 -1.38 -8.31 13.98
N GLN A 216 -2.39 -7.47 13.74
CA GLN A 216 -3.79 -7.90 13.64
C GLN A 216 -4.27 -8.04 12.20
N ILE A 217 -3.73 -7.23 11.28
CA ILE A 217 -4.30 -7.08 9.93
C ILE A 217 -4.31 -8.40 9.15
N TYR A 218 -3.26 -9.21 9.28
CA TYR A 218 -3.18 -10.48 8.56
C TYR A 218 -4.35 -11.38 8.95
N ARG A 219 -4.57 -11.58 10.25
CA ARG A 219 -5.66 -12.42 10.76
C ARG A 219 -7.02 -11.91 10.29
N LEU A 220 -7.27 -10.60 10.36
CA LEU A 220 -8.54 -10.03 9.91
C LEU A 220 -8.82 -10.27 8.43
N VAL A 221 -7.78 -10.22 7.57
CA VAL A 221 -7.92 -10.55 6.16
C VAL A 221 -8.19 -12.04 5.96
N MET A 222 -7.46 -12.93 6.65
CA MET A 222 -7.73 -14.38 6.57
C MET A 222 -9.17 -14.70 7.02
N ASP A 223 -9.60 -14.15 8.16
CA ASP A 223 -10.96 -14.35 8.68
C ASP A 223 -12.04 -13.89 7.67
N LEU A 224 -11.77 -12.81 6.92
CA LEU A 224 -12.66 -12.32 5.85
C LEU A 224 -12.69 -13.31 4.67
N LEU A 225 -11.53 -13.77 4.22
CA LEU A 225 -11.44 -14.73 3.11
C LEU A 225 -12.13 -16.06 3.45
N ASP A 226 -11.98 -16.52 4.69
CA ASP A 226 -12.68 -17.71 5.21
C ASP A 226 -14.20 -17.51 5.18
N GLN A 227 -14.70 -16.34 5.59
CA GLN A 227 -16.13 -16.03 5.51
C GLN A 227 -16.64 -16.00 4.07
N VAL A 228 -15.87 -15.43 3.13
CA VAL A 228 -16.25 -15.43 1.71
C VAL A 228 -16.30 -16.86 1.16
N TYR A 229 -15.32 -17.69 1.51
CA TYR A 229 -15.28 -19.09 1.13
C TYR A 229 -16.46 -19.88 1.70
N GLU A 230 -16.78 -19.71 2.99
CA GLU A 230 -17.87 -20.42 3.65
C GLU A 230 -19.26 -20.02 3.13
N LEU A 231 -19.46 -18.74 2.83
CA LEU A 231 -20.77 -18.21 2.44
C LEU A 231 -21.03 -18.30 0.93
N LEU A 232 -20.01 -18.03 0.12
CA LEU A 232 -20.13 -17.86 -1.33
C LEU A 232 -19.25 -18.84 -2.13
N GLY A 233 -18.53 -19.76 -1.47
CA GLY A 233 -17.49 -20.57 -2.10
C GLY A 233 -17.92 -21.34 -3.35
N GLU A 234 -19.18 -21.76 -3.45
CA GLU A 234 -19.74 -22.47 -4.59
C GLU A 234 -20.43 -21.57 -5.63
N GLU A 235 -20.59 -20.27 -5.34
CA GLU A 235 -21.21 -19.31 -6.25
C GLU A 235 -20.22 -18.89 -7.36
N GLU A 236 -20.67 -18.96 -8.61
CA GLU A 236 -19.93 -18.43 -9.75
C GLU A 236 -20.13 -16.92 -9.84
N ILE A 237 -19.05 -16.17 -9.67
CA ILE A 237 -19.04 -14.71 -9.72
C ILE A 237 -17.95 -14.22 -10.67
N SER A 238 -18.07 -12.98 -11.14
CA SER A 238 -17.00 -12.35 -11.91
C SER A 238 -15.88 -11.85 -10.99
N ARG A 239 -14.67 -11.74 -11.54
CA ARG A 239 -13.52 -11.12 -10.85
C ARG A 239 -13.78 -9.68 -10.36
N GLN A 240 -14.71 -8.96 -11.01
CA GLN A 240 -15.11 -7.62 -10.58
C GLN A 240 -15.98 -7.71 -9.32
N GLU A 241 -16.99 -8.57 -9.33
CA GLU A 241 -17.84 -8.80 -8.17
C GLU A 241 -17.02 -9.30 -6.98
N PHE A 242 -16.08 -10.23 -7.18
CA PHE A 242 -15.19 -10.69 -6.11
C PHE A 242 -14.35 -9.56 -5.52
N ALA A 243 -13.85 -8.62 -6.34
CA ALA A 243 -13.05 -7.50 -5.85
C ALA A 243 -13.87 -6.41 -5.14
N ASP A 244 -15.18 -6.39 -5.33
CA ASP A 244 -16.11 -5.44 -4.70
C ASP A 244 -16.63 -5.95 -3.32
N ILE A 245 -16.40 -7.23 -2.99
CA ILE A 245 -16.67 -7.84 -1.66
C ILE A 245 -15.67 -7.29 -0.62
#